data_AF-A0A7R9Q1A3-F1
#
_entry.id   AF-A0A7R9Q1A3-F1
#
_cell.length_a   1.000
_cell.length_b   1.000
_cell.length_c   1.000
_cell.angle_alpha   90.00
_cell.angle_beta   90.00
_cell.angle_gamma   90.00
#
_symmetry.space_group_name_H-M   'P 1'
#
loop_
_entity.id
_entity.type
_entity.pdbx_description
1 polymer ?
#
loop_
_entity_poly.entity_id
_entity_poly.type
_entity_poly.pdbx_seq_one_letter_code
_entity_poly.pdbx_strand_id
1 'polypeptide(L)'
;MILSFDEIIKWFGVTVFEIFMILVSILIYTILLTLKCDTELGGEWMGWWTVHSPLFMCDALLSYFCIIVFIRQYLDGKYKMALFRAVWSFNQILLLFLSKLLLCFKLEGQKHMTHSEILSPLFILLILLLIRACRLH
;
A
#
# COMPACT_ATOMS: atom_id res chain seq x y z
N MET A 1 12.84 -1.17 23.22
CA MET A 1 11.38 -1.25 23.27
C MET A 1 10.88 -1.18 21.84
N ILE A 2 10.85 -2.34 21.19
CA ILE A 2 10.33 -2.49 19.82
C ILE A 2 8.81 -2.37 19.97
N LEU A 3 8.20 -1.45 19.20
CA LEU A 3 6.75 -1.25 19.12
C LEU A 3 6.02 -2.60 19.21
N SER A 4 5.17 -2.77 20.22
CA SER A 4 4.41 -4.01 20.35
C SER A 4 3.50 -4.15 19.12
N PHE A 5 3.39 -5.34 18.55
CA PHE A 5 2.54 -5.59 17.37
C PHE A 5 1.12 -5.07 17.57
N ASP A 6 0.62 -5.14 18.81
CA ASP A 6 -0.68 -4.61 19.20
C ASP A 6 -0.79 -3.08 19.05
N GLU A 7 0.27 -2.32 19.32
CA GLU A 7 0.27 -0.86 19.12
C GLU A 7 0.26 -0.50 17.64
N ILE A 8 1.01 -1.22 16.80
CA ILE A 8 1.02 -1.00 15.35
C ILE A 8 -0.34 -1.32 14.74
N ILE A 9 -0.94 -2.45 15.14
CA ILE A 9 -2.30 -2.86 14.73
C ILE A 9 -3.32 -1.79 15.13
N LYS A 10 -3.18 -1.22 16.34
CA LYS A 10 -4.06 -0.16 16.85
C LYS A 10 -3.84 1.18 16.14
N TRP A 11 -2.60 1.52 15.79
CA TRP A 11 -2.21 2.77 15.13
C TRP A 11 -2.66 2.80 13.67
N PHE A 12 -2.36 1.74 12.92
CA PHE A 12 -2.79 1.60 11.53
C PHE A 12 -4.31 1.35 11.45
N GLY A 13 -4.91 0.71 12.46
CA GLY A 13 -6.30 0.26 12.40
C GLY A 13 -6.51 -0.82 11.35
N VAL A 14 -5.44 -1.59 11.11
CA VAL A 14 -5.31 -2.62 10.08
C VAL A 14 -5.26 -3.97 10.79
N THR A 15 -6.00 -4.93 10.26
CA THR A 15 -6.10 -6.28 10.78
C THR A 15 -4.82 -7.07 10.55
N VAL A 16 -4.58 -8.09 11.38
CA VAL A 16 -3.46 -9.03 11.21
C VAL A 16 -3.49 -9.68 9.81
N PHE A 17 -4.69 -9.90 9.28
CA PHE A 17 -4.90 -10.47 7.95
C PHE A 17 -4.39 -9.54 6.83
N GLU A 18 -4.66 -8.24 6.90
CA GLU A 18 -4.17 -7.27 5.93
C GLU A 18 -2.63 -7.19 5.93
N ILE A 19 -2.01 -7.23 7.12
CA ILE A 19 -0.54 -7.27 7.25
C ILE A 19 0.02 -8.54 6.61
N PHE A 20 -0.63 -9.69 6.84
CA PHE A 20 -0.22 -10.96 6.24
C PHE A 20 -0.31 -10.92 4.70
N MET A 21 -1.40 -10.38 4.14
CA MET A 21 -1.54 -10.24 2.67
C MET A 21 -0.45 -9.33 2.07
N ILE A 22 -0.12 -8.23 2.75
CA ILE A 22 0.98 -7.33 2.35
C ILE A 22 2.30 -8.09 2.35
N LEU A 23 2.59 -8.85 3.40
CA LEU A 23 3.84 -9.59 3.54
C LEU A 23 4.01 -10.65 2.45
N VAL A 24 2.95 -11.43 2.17
CA VAL A 24 2.96 -12.42 1.07
C VAL A 24 3.18 -11.73 -0.28
N SER A 25 2.54 -10.59 -0.51
CA SER A 25 2.66 -9.88 -1.79
C SER A 25 4.04 -9.27 -2.00
N ILE A 26 4.68 -8.76 -0.93
CA ILE A 26 6.06 -8.29 -0.95
C ILE A 26 7.03 -9.45 -1.23
N LEU A 27 6.78 -10.64 -0.66
CA LEU A 27 7.61 -11.81 -0.89
C LEU A 27 7.55 -12.25 -2.36
N ILE A 28 6.34 -12.34 -2.93
CA ILE A 28 6.15 -12.67 -4.35
C ILE A 28 6.83 -11.61 -5.24
N TYR A 29 6.61 -10.32 -4.96
CA TYR A 29 7.26 -9.23 -5.68
C TYR A 29 8.78 -9.31 -5.64
N THR A 30 9.37 -9.61 -4.48
CA THR A 30 10.83 -9.73 -4.33
C THR A 30 11.38 -10.87 -5.18
N ILE A 31 10.67 -12.00 -5.24
CA ILE A 31 11.05 -13.13 -6.11
C ILE A 31 10.99 -12.72 -7.59
N LEU A 32 9.89 -12.10 -8.04
CA LEU A 32 9.77 -11.63 -9.43
C LEU A 32 10.81 -10.55 -9.78
N LEU A 33 11.11 -9.65 -8.85
CA LEU A 33 12.11 -8.60 -9.05
C LEU A 33 13.52 -9.19 -9.17
N THR A 34 13.84 -10.19 -8.35
CA THR A 34 15.12 -10.90 -8.44
C THR A 34 15.25 -11.63 -9.77
N LEU A 35 14.19 -12.31 -10.23
CA LEU A 35 14.14 -12.96 -11.55
C LEU A 35 14.26 -11.97 -12.72
N LYS A 36 13.75 -10.74 -12.57
CA LYS A 36 13.88 -9.69 -13.60
C LYS A 36 15.28 -9.07 -13.64
N CYS A 37 15.95 -8.95 -12.49
CA CYS A 37 17.33 -8.47 -12.41
C CYS A 37 18.34 -9.47 -12.97
N ASP A 38 17.99 -10.76 -12.98
CA ASP A 38 18.82 -11.80 -13.60
C ASP A 38 18.67 -11.76 -15.13
N THR A 39 19.71 -11.26 -15.80
CA THR A 39 19.75 -11.03 -17.25
C THR A 39 19.67 -12.32 -18.07
N GLU A 40 19.99 -13.48 -17.50
CA GLU A 40 20.04 -14.75 -18.25
C GLU A 40 18.67 -15.45 -18.42
N LEU A 41 17.68 -15.16 -17.55
CA LEU A 41 16.43 -15.93 -17.50
C LEU A 41 15.15 -15.11 -17.80
N GLY A 42 15.13 -13.79 -17.56
CA GLY A 42 13.87 -13.03 -17.53
C GLY A 42 13.88 -11.64 -18.18
N GLY A 43 15.02 -11.21 -18.72
CA GLY A 43 15.24 -9.83 -19.16
C GLY A 43 14.29 -9.32 -20.25
N GLU A 44 13.95 -10.14 -21.24
CA GLU A 44 13.21 -9.67 -22.44
C GLU A 44 11.71 -9.98 -22.42
N TRP A 45 11.28 -11.04 -21.74
CA TRP A 45 9.87 -11.50 -21.78
C TRP A 45 8.99 -10.89 -20.67
N MET A 46 9.60 -10.45 -19.57
CA MET A 46 8.85 -10.01 -18.38
C MET A 46 8.81 -8.48 -18.30
N GLY A 47 7.69 -7.86 -18.69
CA GLY A 47 7.49 -6.42 -18.55
C GLY A 47 7.48 -5.96 -17.09
N TRP A 48 7.82 -4.69 -16.83
CA TRP A 48 7.80 -4.12 -15.47
C TRP A 48 6.39 -4.14 -14.85
N TRP A 49 5.36 -4.05 -15.69
CA TRP A 49 3.96 -4.27 -15.31
C TRP A 49 3.71 -5.65 -14.69
N THR A 50 4.30 -6.71 -15.23
CA THR A 50 4.13 -8.08 -14.71
C THR A 50 4.81 -8.25 -13.36
N VAL A 51 6.00 -7.66 -13.20
CA VAL A 51 6.73 -7.68 -11.92
C VAL A 51 5.94 -6.95 -10.82
N HIS A 52 5.30 -5.84 -11.16
CA HIS A 52 4.55 -5.03 -10.20
C HIS A 52 3.11 -5.52 -9.93
N SER A 53 2.56 -6.37 -10.81
CA SER A 53 1.22 -6.97 -10.70
C SER A 53 0.86 -7.53 -9.32
N PRO A 54 1.66 -8.39 -8.65
CA PRO A 54 1.31 -8.91 -7.33
C PRO A 54 1.12 -7.81 -6.28
N LEU A 55 1.86 -6.71 -6.39
CA LEU A 55 1.74 -5.57 -5.49
C LEU A 55 0.42 -4.81 -5.72
N PHE A 56 -0.02 -4.68 -6.98
CA PHE A 56 -1.30 -4.06 -7.32
C PHE A 56 -2.50 -4.92 -6.93
N MET A 57 -2.41 -6.24 -7.10
CA MET A 57 -3.46 -7.16 -6.66
C MET A 57 -3.64 -7.11 -5.14
N CYS A 58 -2.55 -6.96 -4.39
CA CYS A 58 -2.61 -6.76 -2.95
C CYS A 58 -3.37 -5.48 -2.58
N ASP A 59 -3.06 -4.35 -3.22
CA ASP A 59 -3.75 -3.08 -2.95
C ASP A 59 -5.25 -3.16 -3.27
N ALA A 60 -5.62 -3.88 -4.33
CA ALA A 60 -7.03 -4.13 -4.68
C ALA A 60 -7.75 -4.97 -3.60
N LEU A 61 -7.11 -6.03 -3.10
CA LEU A 61 -7.66 -6.86 -2.02
C LEU A 61 -7.79 -6.09 -0.70
N LEU A 62 -6.81 -5.24 -0.37
CA LEU A 62 -6.85 -4.36 0.80
C LEU A 62 -7.99 -3.34 0.70
N SER A 63 -8.15 -2.73 -0.47
CA SER A 63 -9.26 -1.81 -0.74
C SER A 63 -10.61 -2.50 -0.58
N TYR A 64 -10.76 -3.71 -1.13
CA TYR A 64 -11.97 -4.53 -0.98
C TYR A 64 -12.28 -4.86 0.48
N PHE A 65 -11.27 -5.25 1.26
CA PHE A 65 -11.43 -5.52 2.68
C PHE A 65 -11.85 -4.27 3.46
N CYS A 66 -11.27 -3.11 3.14
CA CYS A 66 -11.64 -1.84 3.76
C CYS A 66 -13.13 -1.50 3.52
N ILE A 67 -13.65 -1.76 2.32
CA ILE A 67 -15.06 -1.59 1.98
C ILE A 67 -15.95 -2.53 2.82
N ILE A 68 -15.58 -3.80 2.98
CA ILE A 68 -16.34 -4.75 3.82
C ILE A 68 -16.41 -4.28 5.27
N VAL A 69 -15.27 -3.87 5.84
CA VAL A 69 -15.22 -3.36 7.22
C VAL A 69 -16.08 -2.10 7.36
N PHE A 70 -16.06 -1.22 6.35
CA PHE A 70 -16.89 -0.03 6.32
C PHE A 70 -18.39 -0.37 6.34
N ILE A 71 -18.85 -1.31 5.50
CA ILE A 71 -20.26 -1.75 5.46
C ILE A 71 -20.69 -2.34 6.81
N ARG A 72 -19.83 -3.16 7.44
CA ARG A 72 -20.13 -3.74 8.76
C ARG A 72 -20.31 -2.67 9.84
N GLN A 73 -19.41 -1.69 9.87
CA GLN A 73 -19.48 -0.59 10.85
C GLN A 73 -20.66 0.36 10.59
N TYR A 74 -21.10 0.46 9.33
CA TYR A 74 -22.32 1.18 8.97
C TYR A 74 -23.56 0.49 9.53
N LEU A 75 -23.65 -0.84 9.43
CA LEU A 75 -24.74 -1.65 10.00
C LEU A 75 -24.78 -1.59 11.54
N ASP A 76 -23.64 -1.47 12.21
CA ASP A 76 -23.53 -1.35 13.68
C ASP A 76 -23.92 0.05 14.22
N GLY A 77 -24.40 0.97 13.37
CA GLY A 77 -24.94 2.27 13.79
C GLY A 77 -23.91 3.36 14.11
N LYS A 78 -22.61 3.13 13.83
CA LYS A 78 -21.51 4.07 14.15
C LYS A 78 -21.05 4.88 12.93
N TYR A 79 -21.99 5.56 12.28
CA TYR A 79 -21.83 6.14 10.93
C TYR A 79 -20.68 7.16 10.79
N LYS A 80 -20.59 8.17 11.67
CA LYS A 80 -19.60 9.27 11.53
C LYS A 80 -18.16 8.81 11.71
N MET A 81 -17.90 7.96 12.72
CA MET A 81 -16.55 7.45 12.98
C MET A 81 -16.12 6.42 11.92
N ALA A 82 -17.05 5.59 11.45
CA ALA A 82 -16.80 4.62 10.39
C ALA A 82 -16.44 5.29 9.06
N LEU A 83 -17.21 6.31 8.64
CA LEU A 83 -16.94 7.08 7.43
C LEU A 83 -15.58 7.77 7.48
N PHE A 84 -15.28 8.47 8.57
CA PHE A 84 -14.00 9.17 8.71
C PHE A 84 -12.82 8.20 8.65
N ARG A 85 -12.94 7.04 9.30
CA ARG A 85 -11.93 5.98 9.26
C ARG A 85 -11.77 5.39 7.87
N ALA A 86 -12.86 5.06 7.19
CA ALA A 86 -12.83 4.45 5.87
C ALA A 86 -12.25 5.40 4.81
N VAL A 87 -12.66 6.67 4.81
CA VAL A 87 -12.08 7.70 3.92
C VAL A 87 -10.59 7.84 4.18
N TRP A 88 -10.17 7.83 5.44
CA TRP A 88 -8.76 7.89 5.79
C TRP A 88 -7.97 6.69 5.26
N SER A 89 -8.46 5.46 5.52
CA SER A 89 -7.80 4.23 5.05
C SER A 89 -7.77 4.16 3.52
N PHE A 90 -8.86 4.53 2.86
CA PHE A 90 -8.93 4.55 1.40
C PHE A 90 -7.94 5.56 0.80
N ASN A 91 -7.84 6.75 1.39
CA ASN A 91 -6.87 7.75 0.97
C ASN A 91 -5.43 7.23 1.12
N GLN A 92 -5.11 6.53 2.20
CA GLN A 92 -3.78 5.93 2.41
C GLN A 92 -3.46 4.86 1.36
N ILE A 93 -4.40 3.94 1.10
CA ILE A 93 -4.25 2.90 0.06
C ILE A 93 -4.08 3.55 -1.32
N LEU A 94 -4.86 4.60 -1.62
CA LEU A 94 -4.77 5.33 -2.87
C LEU A 94 -3.40 6.00 -3.06
N LEU A 95 -2.87 6.67 -2.04
CA LEU A 95 -1.53 7.29 -2.11
C LEU A 95 -0.43 6.24 -2.32
N LEU A 96 -0.52 5.08 -1.64
CA LEU A 96 0.42 3.97 -1.85
C LEU A 96 0.33 3.42 -3.28
N PHE A 97 -0.87 3.22 -3.79
CA PHE A 97 -1.10 2.77 -5.17
C PHE A 97 -0.54 3.76 -6.19
N LEU A 98 -0.75 5.07 -6.00
CA LEU A 98 -0.16 6.09 -6.88
C LEU A 98 1.36 6.02 -6.86
N SER A 99 1.99 5.91 -5.69
CA SER A 99 3.46 5.85 -5.60
C SER A 99 4.05 4.67 -6.38
N LYS A 100 3.42 3.50 -6.25
CA LYS A 100 3.73 2.25 -6.97
C LYS A 100 3.56 2.40 -8.48
N LEU A 101 2.45 3.01 -8.90
CA LEU A 101 2.13 3.24 -10.31
C LEU A 101 3.11 4.23 -10.95
N LEU A 102 3.45 5.33 -10.28
CA LEU A 102 4.48 6.28 -10.73
C LEU A 102 5.85 5.61 -10.85
N LEU A 103 6.18 4.70 -9.93
CA LEU A 103 7.43 3.93 -9.95
C LEU A 103 7.47 2.97 -11.15
N CYS A 104 6.36 2.29 -11.46
CA CYS A 104 6.21 1.45 -12.64
C CYS A 104 6.41 2.26 -13.94
N PHE A 105 5.79 3.44 -14.06
CA PHE A 105 5.96 4.31 -15.23
C PHE A 105 7.40 4.81 -15.42
N LYS A 106 8.14 5.03 -14.32
CA LYS A 106 9.55 5.42 -14.40
C LYS A 106 10.42 4.26 -14.89
N LEU A 107 10.17 3.04 -14.43
CA LEU A 107 10.91 1.82 -14.81
C LEU A 107 10.68 1.44 -16.28
N GLU A 108 9.49 1.68 -16.81
CA GLU A 108 9.16 1.49 -18.24
C GLU A 108 9.87 2.51 -19.15
N GLY A 109 10.57 3.51 -18.60
CA GLY A 109 11.34 4.50 -19.36
C GLY A 109 10.50 5.52 -20.13
N GLN A 110 9.18 5.52 -19.97
CA GLN A 110 8.27 6.37 -20.75
C GLN A 110 8.24 7.84 -20.32
N LYS A 111 8.85 8.20 -19.19
CA LYS A 111 8.78 9.55 -18.64
C LYS A 111 10.06 9.92 -17.88
N HIS A 112 10.69 11.03 -18.27
CA HIS A 112 11.82 11.65 -17.58
C HIS A 112 11.37 12.31 -16.25
N MET A 113 10.73 11.52 -15.38
CA MET A 113 10.21 11.96 -14.10
C MET A 113 11.34 12.00 -13.08
N THR A 114 11.50 13.17 -12.47
CA THR A 114 12.48 13.39 -11.41
C THR A 114 12.22 12.45 -10.23
N HIS A 115 13.28 11.96 -9.57
CA HIS A 115 13.12 11.07 -8.41
C HIS A 115 12.26 11.68 -7.29
N SER A 116 12.21 13.01 -7.20
CA SER A 116 11.38 13.77 -6.26
C SER A 116 9.87 13.63 -6.50
N GLU A 117 9.42 13.50 -7.76
CA GLU A 117 7.98 13.42 -8.08
C GLU A 117 7.38 12.08 -7.67
N ILE A 118 8.17 11.01 -7.76
CA ILE A 118 7.76 9.65 -7.39
C ILE A 118 7.64 9.50 -5.86
N LEU A 119 8.52 10.19 -5.11
CA LEU A 119 8.55 10.13 -3.65
C LEU A 119 7.53 11.06 -2.99
N SER A 120 7.03 12.06 -3.71
CA SER A 120 6.05 13.03 -3.18
C SER A 120 4.82 12.39 -2.51
N PRO A 121 4.09 11.43 -3.12
CA PRO A 121 2.95 10.78 -2.46
C PRO A 121 3.35 9.98 -1.22
N LEU A 122 4.53 9.36 -1.19
CA LEU A 122 5.04 8.67 0.01
C LEU A 122 5.34 9.66 1.14
N PHE A 123 5.89 10.82 0.82
CA PHE A 123 6.19 11.85 1.80
C PHE A 123 4.92 12.44 2.42
N ILE A 124 3.89 12.70 1.60
CA ILE A 124 2.57 13.15 2.08
C ILE A 124 1.95 12.08 3.00
N LEU A 125 2.08 10.81 2.64
CA LEU A 125 1.59 9.70 3.45
C LEU A 125 2.27 9.63 4.83
N LEU A 126 3.60 9.79 4.88
CA LEU A 126 4.38 9.86 6.12
C LEU A 126 3.94 11.03 7.02
N ILE A 127 3.69 12.22 6.46
CA ILE A 127 3.19 13.37 7.21
C ILE A 127 1.79 13.09 7.79
N LEU A 128 0.90 12.50 7.00
CA LEU A 128 -0.44 12.13 7.47
C LEU A 128 -0.39 11.12 8.64
N LEU A 129 0.53 10.15 8.58
CA LEU A 129 0.77 9.21 9.68
C LEU A 129 1.31 9.90 10.94
N LEU A 130 2.24 10.84 10.79
CA LEU A 130 2.80 11.62 11.90
C LEU A 130 1.70 12.42 12.63
N ILE A 131 0.85 13.12 11.87
CA ILE A 131 -0.26 13.91 12.44
C ILE A 131 -1.21 13.01 13.24
N ARG A 132 -1.50 11.81 12.74
CA ARG A 132 -2.36 10.85 13.43
C ARG A 132 -1.71 10.31 14.69
N ALA A 133 -0.41 10.03 14.68
CA ALA A 133 0.33 9.60 15.87
C ALA A 133 0.27 10.65 16.99
N CYS A 134 0.36 11.95 16.64
CA CYS A 134 0.24 13.04 17.62
C CYS A 134 -1.19 13.24 18.17
N ARG A 135 -2.23 12.79 17.47
CA ARG A 135 -3.64 12.92 17.89
C ARG A 135 -4.13 11.74 18.74
N LEU A 136 -3.34 10.68 18.84
CA LEU A 136 -3.67 9.45 19.57
C LEU A 136 -3.11 9.41 21.00
N HIS A 137 -2.41 10.47 21.41
CA HIS A 137 -1.83 10.70 22.73
C HIS A 137 -2.66 11.73 23.50
#